data_AF-V4P204-F1
#
_entry.id   AF-V4P204-F1
#
_cell.length_a   1.000
_cell.length_b   1.000
_cell.length_c   1.000
_cell.angle_alpha   90.00
_cell.angle_beta   90.00
_cell.angle_gamma   90.00
#
_symmetry.space_group_name_H-M   'P 1'
#
loop_
_entity.id
_entity.type
_entity.pdbx_description
1 polymer ?
#
loop_
_entity_poly.entity_id
_entity_poly.type
_entity_poly.pdbx_seq_one_letter_code
_entity_poly.pdbx_strand_id
1 'polypeptide(L)'
;MTGFFRGEFGQYFTPRNIVKFIVDALPINHDSVVIDTSCGSGGFLLHALDKVRREADKMAEDGYFKPKSVQHHKHWHDFAEKNLFGIEISEGIARTAKMNMIIHDDGHTNVIAFDGLESIETMRDRTKNQGFKPNSFDYIITNPPFGAKVKLKEKRYLEDYDLGFKDVDWIDAKLKNITVKQKKVGEKDFIRRTLLEQARDQQTTEVLFIEQCHRFLKPGGYMAMVIPDSILTNSSMQYVRDWIEEHWRIVSVVSLPQFAFAANGAGVKSSVLFLRKYDDATTIAIQRAKEKAQDAIHARKDGGKALTLISEKATKLKKGDATIQHIQQELVARLDALNAQGNLTADAKRKLKAQADEDVKAHEATEGFQLWKAATAEEFNERIATMREALNDEFLGEVKAKVADYEIFMAIAEDIGYDATGRPTGANELDIVSGELSRFIQHIESGGARPFA
;
A
#
# COMPACT_ATOMS: atom_id res chain seq x y z
N MET A 1 -23.67 23.13 -20.06
CA MET A 1 -22.36 23.30 -19.41
C MET A 1 -22.03 22.05 -18.57
N THR A 2 -21.72 20.92 -19.20
CA THR A 2 -21.55 19.62 -18.52
C THR A 2 -20.13 19.03 -18.64
N GLY A 3 -19.19 19.78 -19.22
CA GLY A 3 -17.83 19.29 -19.51
C GLY A 3 -16.71 19.86 -18.63
N PHE A 4 -16.97 20.84 -17.76
CA PHE A 4 -15.91 21.59 -17.06
C PHE A 4 -15.50 20.98 -15.69
N PHE A 5 -16.24 19.99 -15.17
CA PHE A 5 -16.02 19.38 -13.85
C PHE A 5 -15.49 17.94 -13.90
N ARG A 6 -15.24 17.38 -15.09
CA ARG A 6 -14.58 16.06 -15.21
C ARG A 6 -13.07 16.28 -15.18
N GLY A 7 -12.43 16.01 -14.05
CA GLY A 7 -10.97 16.08 -13.93
C GLY A 7 -10.30 15.03 -14.81
N GLU A 8 -9.32 15.42 -15.61
CA GLU A 8 -8.57 14.57 -16.55
C GLU A 8 -7.73 13.46 -15.86
N PHE A 9 -7.66 13.45 -14.52
CA PHE A 9 -6.80 12.57 -13.71
C PHE A 9 -7.55 11.50 -12.88
N GLY A 10 -8.79 11.14 -13.24
CA GLY A 10 -9.59 10.21 -12.43
C GLY A 10 -10.00 10.82 -11.08
N GLN A 11 -10.19 12.14 -11.06
CA GLN A 11 -10.65 12.89 -9.90
C GLN A 11 -12.17 12.73 -9.79
N TYR A 12 -12.61 12.12 -8.70
CA TYR A 12 -14.02 11.85 -8.42
C TYR A 12 -14.42 12.50 -7.10
N PHE A 13 -15.53 13.23 -7.09
CA PHE A 13 -16.05 13.80 -5.85
C PHE A 13 -16.52 12.70 -4.91
N THR A 14 -16.25 12.85 -3.62
CA THR A 14 -16.75 11.92 -2.61
C THR A 14 -18.21 12.25 -2.27
N PRO A 15 -19.13 11.28 -2.36
CA PRO A 15 -20.53 11.44 -1.95
C PRO A 15 -20.67 11.90 -0.49
N ARG A 16 -21.63 12.79 -0.21
CA ARG A 16 -21.81 13.42 1.12
C ARG A 16 -22.00 12.40 2.24
N ASN A 17 -22.76 11.32 2.00
CA ASN A 17 -23.02 10.30 3.01
C ASN A 17 -21.73 9.59 3.44
N ILE A 18 -20.80 9.35 2.50
CA ILE A 18 -19.50 8.74 2.76
C ILE A 18 -18.58 9.72 3.50
N VAL A 19 -18.57 11.00 3.10
CA VAL A 19 -17.81 12.05 3.78
C VAL A 19 -18.27 12.18 5.23
N LYS A 20 -19.58 12.31 5.45
CA LYS A 20 -20.20 12.38 6.78
C LYS A 20 -19.81 11.17 7.63
N PHE A 21 -19.95 9.95 7.08
CA PHE A 21 -19.59 8.71 7.75
C PHE A 21 -18.15 8.72 8.29
N ILE A 22 -17.19 9.04 7.42
CA ILE A 22 -15.75 9.06 7.76
C ILE A 22 -15.46 10.07 8.87
N VAL A 23 -15.98 11.29 8.73
CA VAL A 23 -15.73 12.37 9.68
C VAL A 23 -16.41 12.10 11.02
N ASP A 24 -17.65 11.59 11.01
CA ASP A 24 -18.40 11.28 12.22
C ASP A 24 -17.76 10.14 13.01
N ALA A 25 -17.18 9.13 12.33
CA ALA A 25 -16.55 7.97 12.97
C ALA A 25 -15.28 8.34 13.77
N LEU A 26 -14.47 9.27 13.26
CA LEU A 26 -13.20 9.67 13.89
C LEU A 26 -13.42 10.64 15.07
N PRO A 27 -12.69 10.55 16.19
CA PRO A 27 -12.83 11.46 17.32
C PRO A 27 -12.16 12.83 17.10
N ILE A 28 -12.49 13.51 16.00
CA ILE A 28 -12.04 14.87 15.69
C ILE A 28 -12.73 15.87 16.63
N ASN A 29 -11.95 16.77 17.24
CA ASN A 29 -12.39 17.86 18.09
C ASN A 29 -11.66 19.17 17.75
N HIS A 30 -11.94 20.26 18.47
CA HIS A 30 -11.35 21.59 18.23
C HIS A 30 -9.82 21.68 18.37
N ASP A 31 -9.19 20.79 19.15
CA ASP A 31 -7.73 20.74 19.33
C ASP A 31 -7.04 19.89 18.25
N SER A 32 -7.80 19.09 17.50
CA SER A 32 -7.29 18.20 16.47
C SER A 32 -6.71 18.96 15.28
N VAL A 33 -5.57 18.51 14.75
CA VAL A 33 -4.99 18.95 13.47
C VAL A 33 -5.36 17.97 12.37
N VAL A 34 -6.10 18.44 11.37
CA VAL A 34 -6.73 17.61 10.32
C VAL A 34 -6.23 18.02 8.94
N ILE A 35 -5.94 17.04 8.08
CA ILE A 35 -5.60 17.28 6.68
C ILE A 35 -6.36 16.36 5.73
N ASP A 36 -6.76 16.93 4.59
CA ASP A 36 -7.12 16.16 3.40
C ASP A 36 -6.04 16.36 2.32
N THR A 37 -5.30 15.30 2.02
CA THR A 37 -4.18 15.31 1.05
C THR A 37 -4.63 15.34 -0.41
N SER A 38 -5.94 15.23 -0.68
CA SER A 38 -6.55 15.27 -2.01
C SER A 38 -7.96 15.87 -1.89
N CYS A 39 -8.02 17.14 -1.46
CA CYS A 39 -9.23 17.72 -0.91
C CYS A 39 -10.34 18.00 -1.91
N GLY A 40 -10.05 18.01 -3.22
CA GLY A 40 -11.02 18.38 -4.24
C GLY A 40 -11.64 19.73 -3.91
N SER A 41 -12.96 19.83 -3.89
CA SER A 41 -13.72 21.04 -3.52
C SER A 41 -13.83 21.30 -2.00
N GLY A 42 -13.12 20.55 -1.15
CA GLY A 42 -13.09 20.73 0.30
C GLY A 42 -14.21 20.01 1.05
N GLY A 43 -14.80 18.95 0.48
CA GLY A 43 -15.93 18.24 1.10
C GLY A 43 -15.62 17.70 2.50
N PHE A 44 -14.49 17.01 2.67
CA PHE A 44 -14.05 16.50 3.97
C PHE A 44 -13.73 17.62 4.96
N LEU A 45 -13.04 18.66 4.51
CA LEU A 45 -12.67 19.81 5.34
C LEU A 45 -13.92 20.51 5.91
N LEU A 46 -14.93 20.73 5.07
CA LEU A 46 -16.18 21.33 5.49
C LEU A 46 -16.92 20.46 6.52
N HIS A 47 -16.98 19.14 6.32
CA HIS A 47 -17.64 18.27 7.30
C HIS A 47 -16.88 18.18 8.62
N ALA A 48 -15.54 18.26 8.59
CA ALA A 48 -14.73 18.35 9.81
C ALA A 48 -15.01 19.66 10.56
N LEU A 49 -15.09 20.79 9.84
CA LEU A 49 -15.52 22.07 10.40
C LEU A 49 -16.92 22.01 11.01
N ASP A 50 -17.89 21.43 10.30
CA ASP A 50 -19.26 21.27 10.79
C ASP A 50 -19.36 20.34 12.00
N LYS A 51 -18.46 19.36 12.13
CA LYS A 51 -18.34 18.53 13.33
C LYS A 51 -17.89 19.34 14.55
N VAL A 52 -16.86 20.18 14.40
CA VAL A 52 -16.37 21.04 15.49
C VAL A 52 -17.38 22.15 15.83
N ARG A 53 -18.17 22.62 14.86
CA ARG A 53 -19.32 23.51 15.13
C ARG A 53 -20.38 22.85 16.00
N ARG A 54 -20.75 21.60 15.68
CA ARG A 54 -21.69 20.82 16.52
C ARG A 54 -21.13 20.57 17.92
N GLU A 55 -19.83 20.34 18.06
CA GLU A 55 -19.15 20.28 19.36
C GLU A 55 -19.31 21.59 20.13
N ALA A 56 -19.04 22.73 19.49
CA ALA A 56 -19.20 24.06 20.09
C ALA A 56 -20.65 24.34 20.51
N ASP A 57 -21.63 24.00 19.66
CA ASP A 57 -23.05 24.14 19.95
C ASP A 57 -23.45 23.32 21.19
N LYS A 58 -23.02 22.05 21.24
CA LYS A 58 -23.27 21.19 22.41
C LYS A 58 -22.62 21.73 23.68
N MET A 59 -21.38 22.22 23.61
CA MET A 59 -20.72 22.85 24.75
C MET A 59 -21.45 24.12 25.22
N ALA A 60 -22.07 24.87 24.31
CA ALA A 60 -22.88 26.01 24.69
C ALA A 60 -24.18 25.60 25.39
N GLU A 61 -24.82 24.52 24.94
CA GLU A 61 -25.99 23.92 25.60
C GLU A 61 -25.65 23.40 27.00
N ASP A 62 -24.48 22.77 27.15
CA ASP A 62 -23.95 22.27 28.43
C ASP A 62 -23.47 23.41 29.37
N GLY A 63 -23.50 24.66 28.91
CA GLY A 63 -23.24 25.85 29.73
C GLY A 63 -21.78 26.28 29.83
N TYR A 64 -20.87 25.73 29.02
CA TYR A 64 -19.45 26.15 28.99
C TYR A 64 -19.29 27.61 28.49
N PHE A 65 -20.14 28.05 27.57
CA PHE A 65 -20.23 29.42 27.09
C PHE A 65 -21.61 29.72 26.49
N LYS A 66 -21.93 31.00 26.28
CA LYS A 66 -23.22 31.36 25.66
C LYS A 66 -23.24 30.99 24.16
N PRO A 67 -24.36 30.49 23.61
CA PRO A 67 -24.51 30.27 22.17
C PRO A 67 -24.24 31.57 21.40
N LYS A 68 -23.55 31.47 20.26
CA LYS A 68 -23.19 32.61 19.40
C LYS A 68 -22.39 33.72 20.09
N SER A 69 -21.74 33.42 21.22
CA SER A 69 -20.79 34.32 21.87
C SER A 69 -19.45 34.35 21.14
N VAL A 70 -18.61 35.31 21.50
CA VAL A 70 -17.22 35.38 21.02
C VAL A 70 -16.45 34.09 21.35
N GLN A 71 -16.72 33.47 22.51
CA GLN A 71 -16.09 32.22 22.91
C GLN A 71 -16.58 31.04 22.06
N HIS A 72 -17.88 30.95 21.79
CA HIS A 72 -18.47 29.96 20.89
C HIS A 72 -17.88 30.05 19.49
N HIS A 73 -17.84 31.27 18.93
CA HIS A 73 -17.24 31.51 17.61
C HIS A 73 -15.76 31.15 17.59
N LYS A 74 -15.00 31.63 18.58
CA LYS A 74 -13.56 31.37 18.67
C LYS A 74 -13.23 29.88 18.77
N HIS A 75 -14.06 29.11 19.48
CA HIS A 75 -13.84 27.66 19.68
C HIS A 75 -13.73 26.91 18.35
N TRP A 76 -14.69 27.08 17.43
CA TRP A 76 -14.64 26.40 16.13
C TRP A 76 -13.82 27.16 15.09
N HIS A 77 -13.75 28.49 15.17
CA HIS A 77 -13.01 29.31 14.20
C HIS A 77 -11.48 29.15 14.37
N ASP A 78 -10.97 29.04 15.60
CA ASP A 78 -9.54 28.79 15.83
C ASP A 78 -9.12 27.44 15.22
N PHE A 79 -9.97 26.41 15.32
CA PHE A 79 -9.77 25.12 14.63
C PHE A 79 -9.71 25.31 13.10
N ALA A 80 -10.68 26.02 12.52
CA ALA A 80 -10.75 26.25 11.08
C ALA A 80 -9.51 26.99 10.55
N GLU A 81 -9.08 28.03 11.27
CA GLU A 81 -7.99 28.92 10.87
C GLU A 81 -6.62 28.24 11.00
N LYS A 82 -6.41 27.44 12.06
CA LYS A 82 -5.06 26.98 12.47
C LYS A 82 -4.83 25.49 12.28
N ASN A 83 -5.89 24.69 12.30
CA ASN A 83 -5.79 23.24 12.45
C ASN A 83 -6.37 22.45 11.27
N LEU A 84 -7.00 23.10 10.30
CA LEU A 84 -7.60 22.45 9.14
C LEU A 84 -6.77 22.72 7.87
N PHE A 85 -6.36 21.67 7.14
CA PHE A 85 -5.44 21.78 6.01
C PHE A 85 -5.92 20.99 4.79
N GLY A 86 -5.61 21.48 3.58
CA GLY A 86 -6.00 20.81 2.34
C GLY A 86 -4.94 20.88 1.24
N ILE A 87 -4.82 19.83 0.45
CA ILE A 87 -3.97 19.79 -0.73
C ILE A 87 -4.81 19.38 -1.93
N GLU A 88 -4.77 20.15 -3.01
CA GLU A 88 -5.38 19.80 -4.28
C GLU A 88 -4.40 20.11 -5.40
N ILE A 89 -4.20 19.17 -6.34
CA ILE A 89 -3.23 19.34 -7.42
C ILE A 89 -3.71 20.33 -8.49
N SER A 90 -5.03 20.38 -8.74
CA SER A 90 -5.64 21.28 -9.71
C SER A 90 -5.84 22.67 -9.12
N GLU A 91 -5.15 23.66 -9.67
CA GLU A 91 -5.27 25.06 -9.22
C GLU A 91 -6.71 25.57 -9.30
N GLY A 92 -7.46 25.18 -10.33
CA GLY A 92 -8.87 25.56 -10.50
C GLY A 92 -9.75 25.03 -9.38
N ILE A 93 -9.62 23.73 -9.06
CA ILE A 93 -10.42 23.08 -8.02
C ILE A 93 -9.98 23.56 -6.64
N ALA A 94 -8.67 23.76 -6.41
CA ALA A 94 -8.15 24.34 -5.18
C ALA A 94 -8.75 25.74 -4.93
N ARG A 95 -8.92 26.58 -5.96
CA ARG A 95 -9.61 27.87 -5.81
C ARG A 95 -11.08 27.70 -5.42
N THR A 96 -11.79 26.74 -6.01
CA THR A 96 -13.18 26.43 -5.61
C THR A 96 -13.26 25.95 -4.17
N ALA A 97 -12.34 25.09 -3.73
CA ALA A 97 -12.24 24.66 -2.34
C ALA A 97 -12.00 25.85 -1.42
N LYS A 98 -11.09 26.74 -1.79
CA LYS A 98 -10.82 27.95 -1.03
C LYS A 98 -12.04 28.84 -0.87
N MET A 99 -12.73 29.12 -1.98
CA MET A 99 -13.96 29.90 -1.95
C MET A 99 -15.03 29.22 -1.09
N ASN A 100 -15.17 27.90 -1.21
CA ASN A 100 -16.14 27.13 -0.42
C ASN A 100 -15.84 27.24 1.07
N MET A 101 -14.57 27.13 1.49
CA MET A 101 -14.21 27.25 2.89
C MET A 101 -14.33 28.69 3.43
N ILE A 102 -13.98 29.72 2.63
CA ILE A 102 -14.17 31.14 2.99
C ILE A 102 -15.66 31.47 3.20
N ILE A 103 -16.55 30.95 2.35
CA ILE A 103 -18.01 31.13 2.50
C ILE A 103 -18.50 30.55 3.84
N HIS A 104 -17.79 29.56 4.37
CA HIS A 104 -18.06 28.97 5.67
C HIS A 104 -17.13 29.50 6.76
N ASP A 105 -16.62 30.74 6.63
CA ASP A 105 -15.89 31.47 7.67
C ASP A 105 -14.69 30.70 8.27
N ASP A 106 -13.84 30.13 7.40
CA ASP A 106 -12.65 29.38 7.82
C ASP A 106 -11.44 30.24 8.24
N GLY A 107 -11.48 31.54 7.99
CA GLY A 107 -10.46 32.53 8.38
C GLY A 107 -9.17 32.56 7.54
N HIS A 108 -8.64 31.42 7.08
CA HIS A 108 -7.30 31.38 6.45
C HIS A 108 -7.06 30.30 5.39
N THR A 109 -8.02 29.40 5.23
CA THR A 109 -8.12 28.38 4.19
C THR A 109 -7.09 27.27 4.17
N ASN A 110 -5.81 27.47 4.52
CA ASN A 110 -4.74 26.44 4.61
C ASN A 110 -4.76 25.37 3.47
N VAL A 111 -5.38 25.71 2.35
CA VAL A 111 -5.57 24.87 1.17
C VAL A 111 -4.55 25.32 0.16
N ILE A 112 -3.79 24.38 -0.38
CA ILE A 112 -2.74 24.67 -1.35
C ILE A 112 -3.01 23.98 -2.68
N ALA A 113 -2.67 24.67 -3.77
CA ALA A 113 -2.65 24.10 -5.11
C ALA A 113 -1.28 23.44 -5.32
N PHE A 114 -1.14 22.16 -5.00
CA PHE A 114 0.16 21.47 -4.99
C PHE A 114 0.03 19.97 -5.25
N ASP A 115 1.10 19.35 -5.75
CA ASP A 115 1.19 17.90 -5.90
C ASP A 115 1.32 17.26 -4.50
N GLY A 116 0.27 16.56 -4.04
CA GLY A 116 0.26 15.95 -2.71
C GLY A 116 1.32 14.88 -2.48
N LEU A 117 1.90 14.32 -3.55
CA LEU A 117 2.95 13.30 -3.49
C LEU A 117 4.38 13.88 -3.51
N GLU A 118 4.53 15.20 -3.69
CA GLU A 118 5.83 15.85 -3.56
C GLU A 118 6.33 15.84 -2.11
N SER A 119 7.64 16.12 -1.95
CA SER A 119 8.22 16.15 -0.61
C SER A 119 7.61 17.25 0.26
N ILE A 120 7.41 16.96 1.55
CA ILE A 120 6.84 17.91 2.51
C ILE A 120 7.72 19.16 2.61
N GLU A 121 9.03 19.02 2.51
CA GLU A 121 10.00 20.12 2.53
C GLU A 121 9.81 21.02 1.30
N THR A 122 9.79 20.44 0.09
CA THR A 122 9.53 21.16 -1.16
C THR A 122 8.20 21.91 -1.10
N MET A 123 7.17 21.26 -0.56
CA MET A 123 5.84 21.84 -0.41
C MET A 123 5.85 23.05 0.53
N ARG A 124 6.47 22.96 1.70
CA ARG A 124 6.62 24.09 2.64
C ARG A 124 7.38 25.24 2.00
N ASP A 125 8.46 24.92 1.30
CA ASP A 125 9.33 25.94 0.70
C ASP A 125 8.65 26.69 -0.44
N ARG A 126 7.84 26.00 -1.25
CA ARG A 126 7.14 26.62 -2.40
C ARG A 126 5.87 27.34 -1.99
N THR A 127 5.10 26.78 -1.05
CA THR A 127 3.84 27.38 -0.61
C THR A 127 4.03 28.43 0.48
N LYS A 128 5.21 28.46 1.13
CA LYS A 128 5.51 29.27 2.31
C LYS A 128 4.60 28.99 3.51
N ASN A 129 3.77 27.95 3.45
CA ASN A 129 2.95 27.52 4.56
C ASN A 129 3.74 26.55 5.45
N GLN A 130 4.11 27.02 6.64
CA GLN A 130 4.90 26.25 7.61
C GLN A 130 4.05 25.27 8.43
N GLY A 131 2.73 25.27 8.28
CA GLY A 131 1.82 24.36 8.97
C GLY A 131 1.91 22.92 8.45
N PHE A 132 2.25 22.72 7.17
CA PHE A 132 2.46 21.39 6.62
C PHE A 132 3.78 20.78 7.13
N LYS A 133 3.75 20.04 8.23
CA LYS A 133 4.95 19.42 8.82
C LYS A 133 4.84 17.90 8.81
N PRO A 134 5.97 17.18 8.68
CA PRO A 134 5.96 15.73 8.88
C PRO A 134 5.56 15.41 10.33
N ASN A 135 4.87 14.28 10.53
CA ASN A 135 4.45 13.78 11.84
C ASN A 135 3.71 14.80 12.72
N SER A 136 2.86 15.64 12.12
CA SER A 136 2.20 16.74 12.84
C SER A 136 0.68 16.66 12.86
N PHE A 137 0.08 15.88 11.97
CA PHE A 137 -1.38 15.76 11.83
C PHE A 137 -1.94 14.65 12.72
N ASP A 138 -3.06 14.93 13.38
CA ASP A 138 -3.78 13.96 14.21
C ASP A 138 -4.68 13.06 13.38
N TYR A 139 -5.33 13.66 12.37
CA TYR A 139 -6.29 12.98 11.52
C TYR A 139 -6.01 13.28 10.04
N ILE A 140 -6.05 12.24 9.23
CA ILE A 140 -6.09 12.34 7.77
C ILE A 140 -7.41 11.78 7.28
N ILE A 141 -8.17 12.59 6.54
CA ILE A 141 -9.44 12.19 5.92
C ILE A 141 -9.35 12.50 4.44
N THR A 142 -9.32 11.48 3.57
CA THR A 142 -9.00 11.73 2.17
C THR A 142 -9.54 10.67 1.22
N ASN A 143 -9.71 11.07 -0.04
CA ASN A 143 -10.06 10.21 -1.17
C ASN A 143 -9.11 10.52 -2.33
N PRO A 144 -7.93 9.88 -2.41
CA PRO A 144 -6.96 10.13 -3.47
C PRO A 144 -7.50 9.67 -4.84
N PRO A 145 -6.97 10.20 -5.95
CA PRO A 145 -7.40 9.79 -7.29
C PRO A 145 -7.12 8.30 -7.53
N PHE A 146 -8.07 7.61 -8.17
CA PHE A 146 -7.99 6.17 -8.42
C PHE A 146 -7.37 5.86 -9.77
N GLY A 147 -6.39 4.95 -9.78
CA GLY A 147 -5.85 4.34 -11.00
C GLY A 147 -4.95 5.27 -11.82
N ALA A 148 -4.75 6.52 -11.40
CA ALA A 148 -3.73 7.38 -11.95
C ALA A 148 -2.34 6.79 -11.63
N LYS A 149 -1.42 6.87 -12.60
CA LYS A 149 -0.07 6.29 -12.46
C LYS A 149 0.97 7.39 -12.48
N VAL A 150 1.83 7.37 -11.47
CA VAL A 150 3.04 8.19 -11.42
C VAL A 150 4.15 7.41 -12.12
N LYS A 151 4.76 7.99 -13.16
CA LYS A 151 5.90 7.39 -13.86
C LYS A 151 7.21 7.96 -13.34
N LEU A 152 8.19 7.09 -13.11
CA LEU A 152 9.53 7.48 -12.63
C LEU A 152 10.21 8.51 -13.54
N LYS A 153 10.02 8.37 -14.85
CA LYS A 153 10.57 9.29 -15.88
C LYS A 153 10.02 10.71 -15.78
N GLU A 154 8.79 10.85 -15.26
CA GLU A 154 8.10 12.13 -15.14
C GLU A 154 8.31 12.73 -13.75
N LYS A 155 8.33 11.89 -12.72
CA LYS A 155 8.36 12.28 -11.31
C LYS A 155 9.40 11.45 -10.57
N ARG A 156 10.57 12.05 -10.32
CA ARG A 156 11.69 11.39 -9.65
C ARG A 156 11.45 11.10 -8.17
N TYR A 157 10.49 11.79 -7.53
CA TYR A 157 10.14 11.53 -6.14
C TYR A 157 9.68 10.08 -5.90
N LEU A 158 9.33 9.31 -6.94
CA LEU A 158 9.02 7.89 -6.80
C LEU A 158 10.16 7.09 -6.15
N GLU A 159 11.42 7.51 -6.34
CA GLU A 159 12.60 6.90 -5.70
C GLU A 159 12.62 7.13 -4.18
N ASP A 160 11.85 8.10 -3.69
CA ASP A 160 11.77 8.42 -2.27
C ASP A 160 10.73 7.57 -1.55
N TYR A 161 9.81 6.90 -2.25
CA TYR A 161 8.75 6.09 -1.67
C TYR A 161 9.17 4.62 -1.55
N ASP A 162 8.95 4.03 -0.40
CA ASP A 162 9.21 2.59 -0.16
C ASP A 162 8.26 1.74 -1.01
N LEU A 163 6.99 2.15 -1.11
CA LEU A 163 6.01 1.54 -2.00
C LEU A 163 6.24 1.88 -3.50
N GLY A 164 7.26 2.69 -3.81
CA GLY A 164 7.73 2.95 -5.18
C GLY A 164 8.61 1.84 -5.75
N PHE A 165 9.05 0.87 -4.93
CA PHE A 165 9.94 -0.20 -5.33
C PHE A 165 9.19 -1.51 -5.61
N LYS A 166 9.84 -2.42 -6.33
CA LYS A 166 9.37 -3.80 -6.42
C LYS A 166 9.67 -4.47 -5.09
N ASP A 167 8.66 -5.14 -4.55
CA ASP A 167 8.90 -6.01 -3.41
C ASP A 167 9.53 -7.30 -3.90
N VAL A 168 10.44 -7.83 -3.10
CA VAL A 168 11.11 -9.08 -3.40
C VAL A 168 10.61 -10.08 -2.39
N ASP A 169 10.16 -11.21 -2.92
CA ASP A 169 9.92 -12.39 -2.12
C ASP A 169 11.12 -12.60 -1.18
N TRP A 170 10.86 -12.67 0.12
CA TRP A 170 11.89 -12.76 1.15
C TRP A 170 12.76 -14.01 0.97
N ILE A 171 12.21 -15.06 0.36
CA ILE A 171 12.95 -16.26 -0.04
C ILE A 171 13.95 -15.85 -1.13
N ASP A 172 13.49 -15.25 -2.22
CA ASP A 172 14.37 -14.80 -3.32
C ASP A 172 15.41 -13.78 -2.88
N ALA A 173 15.06 -12.88 -1.95
CA ALA A 173 15.95 -11.89 -1.38
C ALA A 173 17.15 -12.54 -0.68
N LYS A 174 16.90 -13.54 0.17
CA LYS A 174 17.97 -14.28 0.85
C LYS A 174 18.78 -15.12 -0.13
N LEU A 175 18.11 -15.81 -1.07
CA LEU A 175 18.77 -16.66 -2.08
C LEU A 175 19.76 -15.90 -2.95
N LYS A 176 19.39 -14.67 -3.34
CA LYS A 176 20.21 -13.80 -4.19
C LYS A 176 21.17 -12.92 -3.39
N ASN A 177 21.25 -13.07 -2.06
CA ASN A 177 21.98 -12.19 -1.16
C ASN A 177 21.67 -10.70 -1.42
N ILE A 178 20.39 -10.38 -1.69
CA ILE A 178 19.96 -9.01 -1.91
C ILE A 178 20.10 -8.25 -0.59
N THR A 179 20.86 -7.17 -0.63
CA THR A 179 21.06 -6.31 0.53
C THR A 179 19.82 -5.44 0.75
N VAL A 180 19.49 -5.16 2.01
CA VAL A 180 18.37 -4.30 2.40
C VAL A 180 18.86 -2.86 2.58
N LYS A 181 18.19 -1.87 2.00
CA LYS A 181 18.36 -0.47 2.39
C LYS A 181 17.74 -0.27 3.77
N GLN A 182 18.53 0.30 4.66
CA GLN A 182 18.09 0.66 6.00
C GLN A 182 17.98 2.18 6.11
N LYS A 183 16.88 2.67 6.70
CA LYS A 183 16.71 4.07 7.09
C LYS A 183 17.07 4.20 8.56
N LYS A 184 18.03 5.06 8.88
CA LYS A 184 18.37 5.36 10.27
C LYS A 184 17.21 6.09 10.96
N VAL A 185 16.84 5.61 12.13
CA VAL A 185 15.82 6.23 13.00
C VAL A 185 16.41 6.39 14.39
N GLY A 186 16.49 7.63 14.87
CA GLY A 186 17.24 7.96 16.09
C GLY A 186 18.75 7.74 15.96
N GLU A 187 19.45 7.53 17.08
CA GLU A 187 20.91 7.40 17.08
C GLU A 187 21.42 6.00 16.70
N LYS A 188 20.67 4.94 17.06
CA LYS A 188 21.12 3.55 16.99
C LYS A 188 20.20 2.61 16.20
N ASP A 189 18.97 3.03 15.91
CA ASP A 189 17.99 2.15 15.28
C ASP A 189 17.88 2.38 13.78
N PHE A 190 17.39 1.35 13.10
CA PHE A 190 17.19 1.33 11.66
C PHE A 190 15.85 0.68 11.37
N ILE A 191 15.09 1.29 10.46
CA ILE A 191 13.87 0.73 9.86
C ILE A 191 14.24 0.22 8.47
N ARG A 192 13.74 -0.97 8.13
CA ARG A 192 13.89 -1.53 6.78
C ARG A 192 13.11 -0.65 5.82
N ARG A 193 13.82 -0.12 4.82
CA ARG A 193 13.25 0.79 3.83
C ARG A 193 12.75 0.00 2.62
N THR A 194 13.67 -0.66 1.92
CA THR A 194 13.39 -1.50 0.75
C THR A 194 14.54 -2.47 0.52
N LEU A 195 14.28 -3.61 -0.11
CA LEU A 195 15.35 -4.40 -0.70
C LEU A 195 15.98 -3.60 -1.86
N LEU A 196 17.29 -3.74 -2.10
CA LEU A 196 18.07 -2.95 -3.08
C LEU A 196 17.70 -3.21 -4.56
N GLU A 197 16.43 -3.38 -4.89
CA GLU A 197 15.94 -3.47 -6.26
C GLU A 197 15.75 -2.10 -6.93
N GLN A 198 15.60 -2.13 -8.26
CA GLN A 198 15.29 -0.96 -9.06
C GLN A 198 13.89 -0.44 -8.71
N ALA A 199 13.76 0.89 -8.63
CA ALA A 199 12.47 1.54 -8.51
C ALA A 199 11.54 1.10 -9.65
N ARG A 200 10.23 1.02 -9.39
CA ARG A 200 9.25 0.70 -10.45
C ARG A 200 9.26 1.80 -11.49
N ASP A 201 9.05 1.43 -12.76
CA ASP A 201 8.86 2.40 -13.83
C ASP A 201 7.62 3.29 -13.60
N GLN A 202 6.62 2.73 -12.92
CA GLN A 202 5.38 3.40 -12.55
C GLN A 202 4.73 2.78 -11.31
N GLN A 203 3.97 3.57 -10.57
CA GLN A 203 3.15 3.15 -9.43
C GLN A 203 1.80 3.88 -9.44
N THR A 204 0.75 3.27 -8.90
CA THR A 204 -0.55 3.94 -8.78
C THR A 204 -0.53 4.98 -7.66
N THR A 205 -1.27 6.08 -7.86
CA THR A 205 -1.29 7.21 -6.91
C THR A 205 -1.82 6.79 -5.55
N GLU A 206 -2.89 6.00 -5.51
CA GLU A 206 -3.51 5.55 -4.25
C GLU A 206 -2.53 4.78 -3.35
N VAL A 207 -1.60 3.99 -3.94
CA VAL A 207 -0.56 3.29 -3.19
C VAL A 207 0.46 4.26 -2.59
N LEU A 208 0.88 5.27 -3.35
CA LEU A 208 1.83 6.27 -2.87
C LEU A 208 1.20 7.19 -1.80
N PHE A 209 -0.10 7.48 -1.91
CA PHE A 209 -0.81 8.27 -0.92
C PHE A 209 -0.89 7.58 0.45
N ILE A 210 -0.95 6.25 0.52
CA ILE A 210 -0.90 5.51 1.79
C ILE A 210 0.40 5.85 2.55
N GLU A 211 1.54 5.82 1.86
CA GLU A 211 2.83 6.16 2.45
C GLU A 211 2.98 7.67 2.69
N GLN A 212 2.49 8.52 1.79
CA GLN A 212 2.55 9.97 2.00
C GLN A 212 1.72 10.40 3.21
N CYS A 213 0.53 9.82 3.40
CA CYS A 213 -0.29 10.05 4.58
C CYS A 213 0.44 9.59 5.85
N HIS A 214 1.15 8.45 5.80
CA HIS A 214 2.03 8.04 6.91
C HIS A 214 3.05 9.12 7.28
N ARG A 215 3.63 9.85 6.30
CA ARG A 215 4.65 10.89 6.56
C ARG A 215 4.06 12.14 7.22
N PHE A 216 2.81 12.49 6.90
CA PHE A 216 2.12 13.62 7.53
C PHE A 216 1.62 13.29 8.94
N LEU A 217 1.08 12.09 9.13
CA LEU A 217 0.41 11.70 10.37
C LEU A 217 1.40 11.54 11.51
N LYS A 218 1.06 12.04 12.69
CA LYS A 218 1.86 11.79 13.90
C LYS A 218 1.68 10.34 14.39
N PRO A 219 2.65 9.78 15.15
CA PRO A 219 2.46 8.50 15.84
C PRO A 219 1.18 8.49 16.68
N GLY A 220 0.40 7.42 16.57
CA GLY A 220 -0.89 7.27 17.25
C GLY A 220 -2.06 8.01 16.60
N GLY A 221 -1.83 8.86 15.60
CA GLY A 221 -2.87 9.52 14.81
C GLY A 221 -3.65 8.54 13.93
N TYR A 222 -4.80 8.99 13.42
CA TYR A 222 -5.72 8.18 12.62
C TYR A 222 -5.78 8.65 11.16
N MET A 223 -5.83 7.69 10.24
CA MET A 223 -6.10 7.93 8.83
C MET A 223 -7.38 7.21 8.44
N ALA A 224 -8.29 7.89 7.76
CA ALA A 224 -9.41 7.31 7.05
C ALA A 224 -9.27 7.64 5.56
N MET A 225 -9.01 6.61 4.76
CA MET A 225 -8.76 6.75 3.33
C MET A 225 -9.74 5.86 2.55
N VAL A 226 -10.36 6.42 1.52
CA VAL A 226 -11.08 5.62 0.54
C VAL A 226 -10.06 4.96 -0.38
N ILE A 227 -10.13 3.64 -0.51
CA ILE A 227 -9.23 2.84 -1.34
C ILE A 227 -10.01 1.88 -2.25
N PRO A 228 -9.48 1.54 -3.43
CA PRO A 228 -10.01 0.45 -4.24
C PRO A 228 -9.88 -0.91 -3.54
N ASP A 229 -10.90 -1.77 -3.66
CA ASP A 229 -10.87 -3.14 -3.10
C ASP A 229 -9.69 -3.98 -3.63
N SER A 230 -9.14 -3.62 -4.79
CA SER A 230 -7.98 -4.30 -5.37
C SER A 230 -6.74 -4.25 -4.48
N ILE A 231 -6.56 -3.20 -3.67
CA ILE A 231 -5.44 -3.11 -2.71
C ILE A 231 -5.60 -4.17 -1.61
N LEU A 232 -6.84 -4.44 -1.20
CA LEU A 232 -7.15 -5.38 -0.11
C LEU A 232 -7.19 -6.84 -0.58
N THR A 233 -7.55 -7.09 -1.83
CA THR A 233 -7.88 -8.44 -2.33
C THR A 233 -6.86 -9.02 -3.31
N ASN A 234 -6.18 -8.20 -4.11
CA ASN A 234 -5.31 -8.70 -5.17
C ASN A 234 -3.98 -9.22 -4.61
N SER A 235 -3.55 -10.41 -5.01
CA SER A 235 -2.27 -11.01 -4.61
C SER A 235 -1.06 -10.16 -5.04
N SER A 236 -1.14 -9.49 -6.19
CA SER A 236 -0.08 -8.59 -6.67
C SER A 236 0.13 -7.35 -5.80
N MET A 237 -0.81 -7.05 -4.89
CA MET A 237 -0.75 -5.94 -3.93
C MET A 237 -0.39 -6.40 -2.51
N GLN A 238 0.05 -7.66 -2.32
CA GLN A 238 0.43 -8.18 -1.00
C GLN A 238 1.48 -7.29 -0.32
N TYR A 239 2.49 -6.83 -1.05
CA TYR A 239 3.53 -5.93 -0.52
C TYR A 239 2.99 -4.64 0.09
N VAL A 240 1.87 -4.11 -0.41
CA VAL A 240 1.22 -2.92 0.17
C VAL A 240 0.59 -3.27 1.50
N ARG A 241 -0.05 -4.45 1.59
CA ARG A 241 -0.65 -4.93 2.84
C ARG A 241 0.42 -5.24 3.88
N ASP A 242 1.50 -5.90 3.48
CA ASP A 242 2.64 -6.19 4.36
C ASP A 242 3.25 -4.90 4.92
N TRP A 243 3.39 -3.87 4.08
CA TRP A 243 3.84 -2.54 4.50
C TRP A 243 2.83 -1.87 5.45
N ILE A 244 1.53 -1.98 5.17
CA ILE A 244 0.48 -1.46 6.06
C ILE A 244 0.58 -2.12 7.44
N GLU A 245 0.69 -3.45 7.51
CA GLU A 245 0.77 -4.19 8.77
C GLU A 245 2.02 -3.86 9.60
N GLU A 246 3.11 -3.43 8.95
CA GLU A 246 4.34 -3.02 9.65
C GLU A 246 4.28 -1.62 10.25
N HIS A 247 3.53 -0.72 9.62
CA HIS A 247 3.52 0.71 9.96
C HIS A 247 2.23 1.15 10.66
N TRP A 248 1.18 0.33 10.62
CA TRP A 248 -0.14 0.69 11.07
C TRP A 248 -0.85 -0.43 11.83
N ARG A 249 -1.64 -0.02 12.82
CA ARG A 249 -2.77 -0.83 13.29
C ARG A 249 -3.93 -0.65 12.32
N ILE A 250 -4.43 -1.75 11.78
CA ILE A 250 -5.69 -1.73 11.02
C ILE A 250 -6.83 -1.61 12.03
N VAL A 251 -7.55 -0.49 11.99
CA VAL A 251 -8.65 -0.22 12.92
C VAL A 251 -9.95 -0.74 12.35
N SER A 252 -10.23 -0.42 11.09
CA SER A 252 -11.47 -0.81 10.44
C SER A 252 -11.34 -0.92 8.93
N VAL A 253 -12.10 -1.86 8.35
CA VAL A 253 -12.34 -1.97 6.92
C VAL A 253 -13.85 -1.96 6.69
N VAL A 254 -14.35 -0.92 6.02
CA VAL A 254 -15.78 -0.80 5.67
C VAL A 254 -15.93 -0.90 4.16
N SER A 255 -16.50 -2.02 3.69
CA SER A 255 -16.80 -2.24 2.26
C SER A 255 -18.00 -1.39 1.85
N LEU A 256 -17.86 -0.65 0.75
CA LEU A 256 -18.94 0.13 0.14
C LEU A 256 -19.55 -0.63 -1.04
N PRO A 257 -20.79 -0.32 -1.45
CA PRO A 257 -21.38 -0.94 -2.62
C PRO A 257 -20.66 -0.45 -3.89
N GLN A 258 -20.64 -1.27 -4.94
CA GLN A 258 -19.91 -0.95 -6.18
C GLN A 258 -20.36 0.37 -6.83
N PHE A 259 -21.63 0.73 -6.67
CA PHE A 259 -22.19 1.95 -7.24
C PHE A 259 -21.86 3.21 -6.43
N ALA A 260 -21.18 3.10 -5.28
CA ALA A 260 -20.93 4.21 -4.36
C ALA A 260 -20.34 5.44 -5.06
N PHE A 261 -19.42 5.24 -6.00
CA PHE A 261 -18.79 6.32 -6.76
C PHE A 261 -19.25 6.39 -8.24
N ALA A 262 -20.22 5.56 -8.64
CA ALA A 262 -20.65 5.44 -10.04
C ALA A 262 -21.31 6.72 -10.56
N ALA A 263 -22.13 7.37 -9.74
CA ALA A 263 -22.75 8.66 -10.07
C ALA A 263 -21.70 9.77 -10.31
N ASN A 264 -20.53 9.65 -9.68
CA ASN A 264 -19.41 10.58 -9.85
C ASN A 264 -18.43 10.14 -10.93
N GLY A 265 -18.64 8.98 -11.56
CA GLY A 265 -17.88 8.51 -12.74
C GLY A 265 -16.87 7.39 -12.47
N ALA A 266 -16.86 6.80 -11.27
CA ALA A 266 -15.99 5.66 -10.94
C ALA A 266 -16.81 4.39 -10.63
N GLY A 267 -16.70 3.37 -11.49
CA GLY A 267 -17.38 2.07 -11.30
C GLY A 267 -16.57 1.05 -10.47
N VAL A 268 -15.57 1.51 -9.72
CA VAL A 268 -14.64 0.65 -8.99
C VAL A 268 -15.19 0.38 -7.58
N LYS A 269 -15.31 -0.91 -7.23
CA LYS A 269 -15.65 -1.28 -5.86
C LYS A 269 -14.56 -0.80 -4.90
N SER A 270 -14.99 -0.10 -3.86
CA SER A 270 -14.12 0.64 -2.97
C SER A 270 -14.48 0.35 -1.52
N SER A 271 -13.51 0.53 -0.64
CA SER A 271 -13.66 0.39 0.80
C SER A 271 -13.08 1.62 1.50
N VAL A 272 -13.55 1.90 2.71
CA VAL A 272 -12.93 2.89 3.60
C VAL A 272 -12.03 2.16 4.59
N LEU A 273 -10.75 2.48 4.54
CA LEU A 273 -9.72 1.93 5.42
C LEU A 273 -9.40 2.93 6.54
N PHE A 274 -9.62 2.51 7.78
CA PHE A 274 -9.20 3.25 8.97
C PHE A 274 -7.94 2.62 9.54
N LEU A 275 -6.86 3.41 9.63
CA LEU A 275 -5.58 3.01 10.17
C LEU A 275 -5.18 3.91 11.33
N ARG A 276 -4.48 3.36 12.32
CA ARG A 276 -3.80 4.12 13.37
C ARG A 276 -2.30 3.92 13.24
N LYS A 277 -1.53 5.01 13.13
CA LYS A 277 -0.09 4.94 12.88
C LYS A 277 0.66 4.40 14.10
N TYR A 278 1.56 3.45 13.88
CA TYR A 278 2.48 3.01 14.92
C TYR A 278 3.57 4.06 15.19
N ASP A 279 4.12 4.03 16.40
CA ASP A 279 5.37 4.70 16.64
C ASP A 279 6.55 3.94 16.00
N ASP A 280 7.69 4.62 15.92
CA ASP A 280 8.88 4.04 15.30
C ASP A 280 9.34 2.78 16.05
N ALA A 281 9.21 2.76 17.38
CA ALA A 281 9.61 1.62 18.21
C ALA A 281 8.80 0.36 17.91
N THR A 282 7.48 0.49 17.75
CA THR A 282 6.58 -0.61 17.39
C THR A 282 6.86 -1.11 15.98
N THR A 283 7.02 -0.19 15.02
CA THR A 283 7.40 -0.53 13.63
C THR A 283 8.70 -1.34 13.60
N ILE A 284 9.74 -0.88 14.33
CA ILE A 284 11.03 -1.57 14.45
C ILE A 284 10.85 -2.96 15.07
N ALA A 285 10.05 -3.08 16.12
CA ALA A 285 9.82 -4.36 16.80
C ALA A 285 9.15 -5.38 15.87
N ILE A 286 8.13 -4.97 15.11
CA ILE A 286 7.44 -5.81 14.13
C ILE A 286 8.40 -6.25 13.03
N GLN A 287 9.15 -5.31 12.43
CA GLN A 287 10.11 -5.63 11.38
C GLN A 287 11.20 -6.59 11.86
N ARG A 288 11.76 -6.37 13.06
CA ARG A 288 12.74 -7.29 13.66
C ARG A 288 12.15 -8.68 13.95
N ALA A 289 10.89 -8.75 14.37
CA ALA A 289 10.22 -10.03 14.59
C ALA A 289 10.06 -10.82 13.28
N LYS A 290 9.68 -10.13 12.19
CA LYS A 290 9.60 -10.71 10.85
C LYS A 290 10.99 -11.16 10.35
N GLU A 291 12.00 -10.31 10.42
CA GLU A 291 13.37 -10.64 10.00
C GLU A 291 13.92 -11.85 10.76
N LYS A 292 13.71 -11.91 12.08
CA LYS A 292 14.14 -13.04 12.90
C LYS A 292 13.43 -14.34 12.53
N ALA A 293 12.13 -14.28 12.17
CA ALA A 293 11.40 -15.44 11.69
C ALA A 293 11.94 -15.93 10.35
N GLN A 294 12.19 -15.02 9.40
CA GLN A 294 12.80 -15.34 8.11
C GLN A 294 14.19 -15.99 8.28
N ASP A 295 15.03 -15.42 9.13
CA ASP A 295 16.37 -15.96 9.41
C ASP A 295 16.31 -17.33 10.09
N ALA A 296 15.36 -17.55 11.01
CA ALA A 296 15.15 -18.84 11.66
C ALA A 296 14.72 -19.92 10.65
N ILE A 297 13.84 -19.58 9.70
CA ILE A 297 13.45 -20.49 8.61
C ILE A 297 14.66 -20.81 7.73
N HIS A 298 15.39 -19.78 7.27
CA HIS A 298 16.55 -19.96 6.39
C HIS A 298 17.72 -20.71 7.02
N ALA A 299 17.94 -20.59 8.33
CA ALA A 299 19.02 -21.27 9.03
C ALA A 299 18.83 -22.80 9.10
N ARG A 300 17.61 -23.31 8.85
CA ARG A 300 17.35 -24.74 8.88
C ARG A 300 17.79 -25.43 7.59
N LYS A 301 18.21 -26.70 7.71
CA LYS A 301 18.66 -27.53 6.57
C LYS A 301 17.58 -27.72 5.50
N ASP A 302 16.31 -27.56 5.87
CA ASP A 302 15.14 -27.63 5.00
C ASP A 302 14.69 -26.26 4.46
N GLY A 303 14.91 -25.15 5.17
CA GLY A 303 14.63 -23.79 4.67
C GLY A 303 15.50 -23.37 3.48
N GLY A 304 16.63 -24.06 3.26
CA GLY A 304 17.44 -23.97 2.04
C GLY A 304 16.91 -24.80 0.86
N LYS A 305 15.87 -25.64 1.03
CA LYS A 305 15.36 -26.52 -0.04
C LYS A 305 14.83 -25.75 -1.25
N ALA A 306 14.38 -24.50 -1.08
CA ALA A 306 13.96 -23.66 -2.19
C ALA A 306 15.15 -23.34 -3.11
N LEU A 307 16.32 -23.05 -2.53
CA LEU A 307 17.57 -22.87 -3.28
C LEU A 307 17.96 -24.16 -4.00
N THR A 308 17.87 -25.29 -3.30
CA THR A 308 18.26 -26.58 -3.88
C THR A 308 17.34 -26.91 -5.05
N LEU A 309 16.02 -26.79 -4.91
CA LEU A 309 15.07 -27.01 -6.01
C LEU A 309 15.28 -26.08 -7.20
N ILE A 310 15.52 -24.78 -6.97
CA ILE A 310 15.80 -23.82 -8.04
C ILE A 310 17.09 -24.22 -8.78
N SER A 311 18.14 -24.60 -8.03
CA SER A 311 19.41 -25.06 -8.61
C SER A 311 19.29 -26.41 -9.33
N GLU A 312 18.47 -27.32 -8.80
CA GLU A 312 18.16 -28.63 -9.37
C GLU A 312 17.40 -28.48 -10.69
N LYS A 313 16.40 -27.58 -10.73
CA LYS A 313 15.68 -27.22 -11.96
C LYS A 313 16.65 -26.73 -13.04
N ALA A 314 17.50 -25.76 -12.69
CA ALA A 314 18.48 -25.20 -13.63
C ALA A 314 19.47 -26.28 -14.12
N THR A 315 19.92 -27.16 -13.22
CA THR A 315 20.83 -28.26 -13.55
C THR A 315 20.16 -29.30 -14.44
N LYS A 316 18.91 -29.69 -14.16
CA LYS A 316 18.14 -30.66 -14.94
C LYS A 316 17.87 -30.15 -16.35
N LEU A 317 17.42 -28.89 -16.48
CA LEU A 317 17.20 -28.26 -17.78
C LEU A 317 18.51 -28.11 -18.59
N LYS A 318 19.62 -27.81 -17.92
CA LYS A 318 20.94 -27.72 -18.57
C LYS A 318 21.49 -29.08 -19.02
N LYS A 319 21.25 -30.15 -18.25
CA LYS A 319 21.65 -31.52 -18.63
C LYS A 319 20.87 -32.04 -19.84
N GLY A 320 19.69 -31.49 -20.10
CA GLY A 320 18.80 -31.96 -21.15
C GLY A 320 18.14 -33.30 -20.80
N ASP A 321 17.31 -33.78 -21.72
CA ASP A 321 16.64 -35.06 -21.61
C ASP A 321 17.61 -36.23 -21.86
N ALA A 322 17.10 -37.46 -21.86
CA ALA A 322 17.91 -38.65 -22.06
C ALA A 322 18.68 -38.63 -23.39
N THR A 323 18.10 -38.03 -24.44
CA THR A 323 18.72 -37.94 -25.76
C THR A 323 19.91 -36.99 -25.75
N ILE A 324 19.78 -35.79 -25.19
CA ILE A 324 20.91 -34.86 -25.04
C ILE A 324 22.02 -35.49 -24.19
N GLN A 325 21.65 -36.19 -23.11
CA GLN A 325 22.60 -36.89 -22.26
C GLN A 325 23.35 -37.99 -23.02
N HIS A 326 22.67 -38.74 -23.88
CA HIS A 326 23.31 -39.73 -24.74
C HIS A 326 24.27 -39.08 -25.75
N ILE A 327 23.87 -38.00 -26.42
CA ILE A 327 24.75 -37.28 -27.37
C ILE A 327 26.03 -36.82 -26.67
N GLN A 328 25.90 -36.27 -25.46
CA GLN A 328 27.04 -35.84 -24.65
C GLN A 328 27.92 -37.00 -24.20
N GLN A 329 27.34 -38.14 -23.78
CA GLN A 329 28.10 -39.34 -23.41
C GLN A 329 28.87 -39.92 -24.60
N GLU A 330 28.26 -39.94 -25.79
CA GLU A 330 28.90 -40.43 -27.00
C GLU A 330 30.05 -39.53 -27.44
N LEU A 331 29.89 -38.20 -27.33
CA LEU A 331 30.98 -37.25 -27.54
C LEU A 331 32.17 -37.54 -26.61
N VAL A 332 31.92 -37.75 -25.31
CA VAL A 332 32.98 -38.05 -24.33
C VAL A 332 33.67 -39.36 -24.69
N ALA A 333 32.92 -40.43 -24.98
CA ALA A 333 33.48 -41.72 -25.34
C ALA A 333 34.36 -41.65 -26.61
N ARG A 334 33.94 -40.89 -27.63
CA ARG A 334 34.73 -40.68 -28.85
C ARG A 334 36.01 -39.88 -28.60
N LEU A 335 35.95 -38.86 -27.73
CA LEU A 335 37.13 -38.09 -27.35
C LEU A 335 38.14 -38.94 -26.56
N ASP A 336 37.66 -39.76 -25.61
CA ASP A 336 38.51 -40.64 -24.82
C ASP A 336 39.16 -41.73 -25.68
N ALA A 337 38.41 -42.32 -26.62
CA ALA A 337 38.96 -43.28 -27.58
C ALA A 337 40.07 -42.66 -28.44
N LEU A 338 39.88 -41.45 -28.95
CA LEU A 338 40.91 -40.73 -29.72
C LEU A 338 42.14 -40.37 -28.87
N ASN A 339 41.92 -40.03 -27.60
CA ASN A 339 43.00 -39.75 -26.66
C ASN A 339 43.83 -41.00 -26.37
N ALA A 340 43.17 -42.13 -26.13
CA ALA A 340 43.81 -43.43 -25.90
C ALA A 340 44.61 -43.92 -27.12
N GLN A 341 44.18 -43.58 -28.33
CA GLN A 341 44.89 -43.87 -29.58
C GLN A 341 46.02 -42.88 -29.91
N GLY A 342 46.22 -41.83 -29.09
CA GLY A 342 47.23 -40.79 -29.35
C GLY A 342 46.89 -39.84 -30.50
N ASN A 343 45.68 -39.91 -31.05
CA ASN A 343 45.24 -39.17 -32.24
C ASN A 343 44.37 -37.94 -31.93
N LEU A 344 44.31 -37.53 -30.65
CA LEU A 344 43.50 -36.39 -30.23
C LEU A 344 44.17 -35.06 -30.62
N THR A 345 43.81 -34.54 -31.79
CA THR A 345 44.21 -33.19 -32.24
C THR A 345 43.19 -32.13 -31.84
N ALA A 346 43.63 -30.87 -31.77
CA ALA A 346 42.73 -29.74 -31.50
C ALA A 346 41.61 -29.61 -32.56
N ASP A 347 41.91 -29.93 -33.83
CA ASP A 347 40.94 -29.90 -34.93
C ASP A 347 39.91 -31.05 -34.80
N ALA A 348 40.35 -32.26 -34.49
CA ALA A 348 39.45 -33.41 -34.27
C ALA A 348 38.50 -33.16 -33.09
N LYS A 349 39.03 -32.61 -31.98
CA LYS A 349 38.21 -32.21 -30.82
C LYS A 349 37.19 -31.14 -31.18
N ARG A 350 37.57 -30.15 -31.99
CA ARG A 350 36.67 -29.07 -32.44
C ARG A 350 35.55 -29.61 -33.34
N LYS A 351 35.87 -30.49 -34.29
CA LYS A 351 34.88 -31.12 -35.19
C LYS A 351 33.87 -31.98 -34.43
N LEU A 352 34.34 -32.84 -33.52
CA LEU A 352 33.44 -33.69 -32.72
C LEU A 352 32.51 -32.86 -31.82
N LYS A 353 33.02 -31.80 -31.20
CA LYS A 353 32.18 -30.87 -30.44
C LYS A 353 31.15 -30.17 -31.32
N ALA A 354 31.57 -29.66 -32.48
CA ALA A 354 30.66 -28.99 -33.41
C ALA A 354 29.53 -29.90 -33.88
N GLN A 355 29.82 -31.17 -34.17
CA GLN A 355 28.80 -32.16 -34.53
C GLN A 355 27.84 -32.41 -33.37
N ALA A 356 28.35 -32.64 -32.15
CA ALA A 356 27.50 -32.85 -30.99
C ALA A 356 26.62 -31.62 -30.68
N ASP A 357 27.14 -30.41 -30.85
CA ASP A 357 26.38 -29.17 -30.68
C ASP A 357 25.28 -29.02 -31.75
N GLU A 358 25.52 -29.48 -32.98
CA GLU A 358 24.54 -29.50 -34.06
C GLU A 358 23.44 -30.54 -33.79
N ASP A 359 23.80 -31.74 -33.35
CA ASP A 359 22.87 -32.81 -32.99
C ASP A 359 21.99 -32.40 -31.80
N VAL A 360 22.57 -31.74 -30.79
CA VAL A 360 21.81 -31.16 -29.67
C VAL A 360 20.83 -30.10 -30.18
N LYS A 361 21.25 -29.17 -31.03
CA LYS A 361 20.35 -28.13 -31.58
C LYS A 361 19.21 -28.74 -32.41
N ALA A 362 19.50 -29.77 -33.19
CA ALA A 362 18.49 -30.47 -33.97
C ALA A 362 17.46 -31.14 -33.06
N HIS A 363 17.90 -31.80 -31.97
CA HIS A 363 17.01 -32.39 -30.98
C HIS A 363 16.22 -31.34 -30.19
N GLU A 364 16.85 -30.22 -29.81
CA GLU A 364 16.18 -29.12 -29.12
C GLU A 364 15.05 -28.52 -29.96
N ALA A 365 15.14 -28.56 -31.29
CA ALA A 365 14.08 -28.10 -32.20
C ALA A 365 12.89 -29.07 -32.33
N THR A 366 12.99 -30.28 -31.77
CA THR A 366 11.91 -31.27 -31.86
C THR A 366 10.75 -30.96 -30.92
N GLU A 367 9.53 -31.32 -31.33
CA GLU A 367 8.34 -31.21 -30.47
C GLU A 367 8.51 -32.02 -29.18
N GLY A 368 9.12 -33.21 -29.25
CA GLY A 368 9.35 -34.07 -28.09
C GLY A 368 10.22 -33.40 -27.01
N PHE A 369 11.30 -32.72 -27.41
CA PHE A 369 12.13 -31.97 -26.47
C PHE A 369 11.41 -30.76 -25.89
N GLN A 370 10.65 -30.02 -26.72
CA GLN A 370 9.88 -28.87 -26.23
C GLN A 370 8.82 -29.28 -25.20
N LEU A 371 8.12 -30.41 -25.44
CA LEU A 371 7.19 -31.00 -24.48
C LEU A 371 7.89 -31.45 -23.19
N TRP A 372 9.03 -32.14 -23.30
CA TRP A 372 9.83 -32.53 -22.12
C TRP A 372 10.27 -31.31 -21.31
N LYS A 373 10.77 -30.26 -21.97
CA LYS A 373 11.23 -29.03 -21.35
C LYS A 373 10.10 -28.31 -20.64
N ALA A 374 8.92 -28.22 -21.27
CA ALA A 374 7.73 -27.63 -20.69
C ALA A 374 7.27 -28.43 -19.46
N ALA A 375 7.09 -29.75 -19.59
CA ALA A 375 6.64 -30.62 -18.51
C ALA A 375 7.62 -30.62 -17.31
N THR A 376 8.93 -30.69 -17.58
CA THR A 376 9.95 -30.61 -16.54
C THR A 376 9.91 -29.25 -15.85
N ALA A 377 9.77 -28.15 -16.61
CA ALA A 377 9.68 -26.82 -16.03
C ALA A 377 8.43 -26.66 -15.16
N GLU A 378 7.30 -27.21 -15.59
CA GLU A 378 6.03 -27.22 -14.87
C GLU A 378 6.13 -28.02 -13.56
N GLU A 379 6.64 -29.26 -13.59
CA GLU A 379 6.85 -30.08 -12.38
C GLU A 379 7.68 -29.34 -11.33
N PHE A 380 8.81 -28.74 -11.73
CA PHE A 380 9.63 -27.97 -10.79
C PHE A 380 8.92 -26.69 -10.32
N ASN A 381 8.16 -26.02 -11.19
CA ASN A 381 7.40 -24.83 -10.81
C ASN A 381 6.35 -25.15 -9.74
N GLU A 382 5.59 -26.23 -9.91
CA GLU A 382 4.59 -26.69 -8.94
C GLU A 382 5.23 -27.04 -7.59
N ARG A 383 6.36 -27.78 -7.62
CA ARG A 383 7.11 -28.13 -6.40
C ARG A 383 7.67 -26.89 -5.69
N ILE A 384 8.18 -25.92 -6.44
CA ILE A 384 8.66 -24.65 -5.89
C ILE A 384 7.49 -23.85 -5.30
N ALA A 385 6.35 -23.77 -5.98
CA ALA A 385 5.16 -23.07 -5.50
C ALA A 385 4.64 -23.66 -4.18
N THR A 386 4.47 -24.98 -4.13
CA THR A 386 4.04 -25.72 -2.93
C THR A 386 4.99 -25.47 -1.76
N MET A 387 6.29 -25.46 -2.01
CA MET A 387 7.28 -25.18 -0.99
C MET A 387 7.24 -23.73 -0.51
N ARG A 388 7.10 -22.75 -1.43
CA ARG A 388 6.98 -21.33 -1.07
C ARG A 388 5.75 -21.10 -0.20
N GLU A 389 4.62 -21.72 -0.53
CA GLU A 389 3.39 -21.68 0.26
C GLU A 389 3.64 -22.23 1.67
N ALA A 390 4.20 -23.43 1.80
CA ALA A 390 4.51 -24.03 3.09
C ALA A 390 5.47 -23.16 3.95
N LEU A 391 6.50 -22.56 3.34
CA LEU A 391 7.42 -21.66 4.04
C LEU A 391 6.74 -20.36 4.46
N ASN A 392 5.84 -19.83 3.64
CA ASN A 392 5.05 -18.64 3.97
C ASN A 392 4.08 -18.91 5.11
N ASP A 393 3.37 -20.05 5.10
CA ASP A 393 2.46 -20.42 6.19
C ASP A 393 3.21 -20.55 7.52
N GLU A 394 4.39 -21.16 7.50
CA GLU A 394 5.24 -21.27 8.68
C GLU A 394 5.76 -19.90 9.14
N PHE A 395 6.21 -19.05 8.21
CA PHE A 395 6.61 -17.67 8.49
C PHE A 395 5.49 -16.88 9.16
N LEU A 396 4.27 -16.93 8.60
CA LEU A 396 3.11 -16.27 9.15
C LEU A 396 2.76 -16.83 10.54
N GLY A 397 2.88 -18.14 10.75
CA GLY A 397 2.71 -18.78 12.06
C GLY A 397 3.70 -18.26 13.11
N GLU A 398 4.98 -18.13 12.75
CA GLU A 398 6.01 -17.56 13.64
C GLU A 398 5.79 -16.08 13.93
N VAL A 399 5.40 -15.29 12.92
CA VAL A 399 5.12 -13.85 13.09
C VAL A 399 3.92 -13.66 13.99
N LYS A 400 2.84 -14.42 13.78
CA LYS A 400 1.62 -14.38 14.61
C LYS A 400 1.90 -14.72 16.08
N ALA A 401 2.89 -15.57 16.36
CA ALA A 401 3.28 -15.88 17.74
C ALA A 401 4.08 -14.77 18.43
N LYS A 402 4.69 -13.85 17.67
CA LYS A 402 5.61 -12.81 18.18
C LYS A 402 5.00 -11.40 18.14
N VAL A 403 4.06 -11.16 17.24
CA VAL A 403 3.37 -9.87 17.07
C VAL A 403 2.02 -9.93 17.81
N ALA A 404 1.67 -8.84 18.49
CA ALA A 404 0.43 -8.76 19.25
C ALA A 404 -0.78 -8.83 18.32
N ASP A 405 -1.72 -9.71 18.64
CA ASP A 405 -3.01 -9.79 17.95
C ASP A 405 -3.92 -8.64 18.37
N TYR A 406 -4.76 -8.18 17.45
CA TYR A 406 -5.70 -7.11 17.71
C TYR A 406 -6.99 -7.24 16.90
N GLU A 407 -8.08 -6.77 17.49
CA GLU A 407 -9.38 -6.77 16.82
C GLU A 407 -9.43 -5.70 15.72
N ILE A 408 -10.12 -6.04 14.63
CA ILE A 408 -10.39 -5.18 13.48
C ILE A 408 -11.91 -5.09 13.34
N PHE A 409 -12.42 -3.86 13.27
CA PHE A 409 -13.84 -3.64 12.98
C PHE A 409 -14.09 -3.85 11.48
N MET A 410 -14.98 -4.77 11.12
CA MET A 410 -15.33 -5.03 9.72
C MET A 410 -16.82 -4.79 9.52
N ALA A 411 -17.16 -4.05 8.47
CA ALA A 411 -18.53 -3.82 8.07
C ALA A 411 -18.68 -3.85 6.55
N ILE A 412 -19.86 -4.25 6.09
CA ILE A 412 -20.28 -4.15 4.70
C ILE A 412 -21.53 -3.28 4.71
N ALA A 413 -21.48 -2.14 4.02
CA ALA A 413 -22.65 -1.31 3.81
C ALA A 413 -23.20 -1.58 2.41
N GLU A 414 -24.48 -1.94 2.33
CA GLU A 414 -25.18 -2.17 1.07
C GLU A 414 -26.00 -0.94 0.67
N ASP A 415 -26.71 -0.34 1.63
CA ASP A 415 -27.44 0.91 1.44
C ASP A 415 -26.70 2.08 2.10
N ILE A 416 -26.20 2.98 1.26
CA ILE A 416 -25.42 4.16 1.66
C ILE A 416 -26.20 5.45 1.50
N GLY A 417 -27.54 5.38 1.47
CA GLY A 417 -28.45 6.53 1.34
C GLY A 417 -28.74 6.94 -0.09
N TYR A 418 -28.31 6.15 -1.09
CA TYR A 418 -28.69 6.31 -2.49
C TYR A 418 -28.50 5.01 -3.27
N ASP A 419 -29.22 4.87 -4.38
CA ASP A 419 -29.11 3.72 -5.29
C ASP A 419 -28.06 3.92 -6.41
N ALA A 420 -27.91 2.92 -7.28
CA ALA A 420 -26.97 2.98 -8.40
C ALA A 420 -27.26 4.09 -9.44
N THR A 421 -28.46 4.66 -9.43
CA THR A 421 -28.83 5.82 -10.27
C THR A 421 -28.59 7.16 -9.58
N GLY A 422 -28.10 7.14 -8.33
CA GLY A 422 -27.88 8.31 -7.49
C GLY A 422 -29.16 8.86 -6.85
N ARG A 423 -30.26 8.11 -6.87
CA ARG A 423 -31.51 8.53 -6.22
C ARG A 423 -31.43 8.22 -4.73
N PRO A 424 -31.87 9.15 -3.85
CA PRO A 424 -31.89 8.91 -2.41
C PRO A 424 -32.71 7.68 -2.06
N THR A 425 -32.19 6.89 -1.12
CA THR A 425 -32.91 5.79 -0.47
C THR A 425 -33.44 6.25 0.89
N GLY A 426 -34.35 5.48 1.48
CA GLY A 426 -34.92 5.77 2.80
C GLY A 426 -34.06 5.30 3.98
N ALA A 427 -32.94 4.62 3.72
CA ALA A 427 -32.05 4.06 4.71
C ALA A 427 -30.59 4.44 4.41
N ASN A 428 -29.75 4.49 5.44
CA ASN A 428 -28.32 4.73 5.30
C ASN A 428 -27.58 3.97 6.41
N GLU A 429 -27.06 2.80 6.07
CA GLU A 429 -26.37 1.92 7.02
C GLU A 429 -25.09 2.57 7.55
N LEU A 430 -24.49 3.49 6.79
CA LEU A 430 -23.28 4.19 7.22
C LEU A 430 -23.47 5.00 8.50
N ASP A 431 -24.69 5.47 8.81
CA ASP A 431 -24.94 6.19 10.07
C ASP A 431 -24.83 5.25 11.28
N ILE A 432 -25.31 4.01 11.15
CA ILE A 432 -25.19 2.97 12.18
C ILE A 432 -23.73 2.53 12.30
N VAL A 433 -23.09 2.24 11.17
CA VAL A 433 -21.69 1.84 11.11
C VAL A 433 -20.77 2.91 11.72
N SER A 434 -21.04 4.19 11.46
CA SER A 434 -20.30 5.32 12.06
C SER A 434 -20.36 5.29 13.58
N GLY A 435 -21.55 5.07 14.15
CA GLY A 435 -21.75 5.04 15.60
C GLY A 435 -21.09 3.85 16.29
N GLU A 436 -21.12 2.67 15.67
CA GLU A 436 -20.41 1.48 16.19
C GLU A 436 -18.89 1.63 16.06
N LEU A 437 -18.40 2.13 14.92
CA LEU A 437 -16.98 2.37 14.70
C LEU A 437 -16.42 3.42 15.67
N SER A 438 -17.18 4.49 15.95
CA SER A 438 -16.76 5.51 16.92
C SER A 438 -16.62 4.92 18.32
N ARG A 439 -17.55 4.04 18.75
CA ARG A 439 -17.44 3.29 20.01
C ARG A 439 -16.24 2.36 20.03
N PHE A 440 -15.97 1.67 18.92
CA PHE A 440 -14.81 0.80 18.78
C PHE A 440 -13.49 1.58 18.88
N ILE A 441 -13.41 2.78 18.28
CA ILE A 441 -12.23 3.65 18.39
C ILE A 441 -12.04 4.12 19.84
N GLN A 442 -13.11 4.54 20.52
CA GLN A 442 -13.04 4.91 21.95
C GLN A 442 -12.58 3.75 22.84
N HIS A 443 -12.99 2.52 22.49
CA HIS A 443 -12.52 1.33 23.17
C HIS A 443 -11.00 1.12 23.03
N ILE A 444 -10.47 1.29 21.80
CA ILE A 444 -9.03 1.23 21.55
C ILE A 444 -8.27 2.28 22.35
N GLU A 445 -8.77 3.51 22.43
CA GLU A 445 -8.11 4.61 23.16
C GLU A 445 -8.18 4.45 24.68
N SER A 446 -9.26 3.88 25.21
CA SER A 446 -9.43 3.63 26.65
C SER A 446 -8.67 2.40 27.17
N GLY A 447 -8.09 1.58 26.27
CA GLY A 447 -7.38 0.36 26.65
C GLY A 447 -8.29 -0.72 27.26
N GLY A 448 -9.59 -0.69 26.95
CA GLY A 448 -10.55 -1.64 27.47
C GLY A 448 -10.31 -3.09 26.97
N ALA A 449 -10.93 -4.07 27.63
CA ALA A 449 -10.99 -5.45 27.14
C ALA A 449 -12.13 -5.63 26.13
N ARG A 450 -11.86 -6.36 25.03
CA ARG A 450 -12.74 -6.71 23.88
C ARG A 450 -14.14 -6.05 23.89
N PRO A 451 -14.44 -5.11 22.97
CA PRO A 451 -15.66 -4.28 23.00
C PRO A 451 -16.96 -5.05 22.71
N PHE A 452 -16.86 -6.31 22.29
CA PHE A 452 -17.99 -7.16 21.91
C PHE A 452 -18.00 -8.53 22.63
N ALA A 453 -17.32 -8.65 23.78
CA ALA A 453 -17.29 -9.89 24.58
C ALA A 453 -18.54 -10.10 25.42
#